data_AF-A0A1G3A9A7-F1
#
_entry.id   AF-A0A1G3A9A7-F1
#
_cell.length_a   1.000
_cell.length_b   1.000
_cell.length_c   1.000
_cell.angle_alpha   90.00
_cell.angle_beta   90.00
_cell.angle_gamma   90.00
#
_symmetry.space_group_name_H-M   'P 1'
#
loop_
_entity.id
_entity.type
_entity.pdbx_description
1 polymer ?
#
loop_
_entity_poly.entity_id
_entity_poly.type
_entity_poly.pdbx_seq_one_letter_code
_entity_poly.pdbx_strand_id
1 'polypeptide(L)'
;MWVVERHSYRGWHVPEVSAERIEAARQHVECFRRRKRDFEEDQAGFEHALSLIRAAADDLGVDWACDLFFAAERDYWTGRNRAGINEIIRDTDTRRTESARR
;
A
#
# COMPACT_ATOMS: atom_id res chain seq x y z
N MET A 1 -14.73 -21.14 -5.75
CA MET A 1 -15.12 -19.78 -6.16
C MET A 1 -14.00 -18.85 -5.76
N TRP A 2 -13.51 -18.02 -6.68
CA TRP A 2 -12.40 -17.09 -6.45
C TRP A 2 -12.96 -15.66 -6.39
N VAL A 3 -12.47 -14.86 -5.43
CA VAL A 3 -12.76 -13.42 -5.33
C VAL A 3 -11.49 -12.68 -5.74
N VAL A 4 -11.64 -11.70 -6.63
CA VAL A 4 -10.53 -10.86 -7.11
C VAL A 4 -10.82 -9.43 -6.73
N GLU A 5 -9.94 -8.82 -5.92
CA GLU A 5 -9.98 -7.40 -5.62
C GLU A 5 -9.20 -6.62 -6.69
N ARG A 6 -9.74 -5.47 -7.11
CA ARG A 6 -9.16 -4.65 -8.18
C ARG A 6 -8.74 -3.30 -7.62
N HIS A 7 -7.44 -3.11 -7.50
CA HIS A 7 -6.87 -1.84 -7.08
C HIS A 7 -6.48 -1.02 -8.31
N SER A 8 -7.23 0.06 -8.55
CA SER A 8 -6.96 1.05 -9.61
C SER A 8 -6.81 0.50 -11.04
N TYR A 9 -7.39 -0.67 -11.36
CA TYR A 9 -7.33 -1.28 -12.68
C TYR A 9 -8.63 -1.12 -13.47
N ARG A 10 -8.55 -0.51 -14.66
CA ARG A 10 -9.72 -0.19 -15.51
C ARG A 10 -10.06 -1.25 -16.57
N GLY A 11 -9.20 -2.25 -16.82
CA GLY A 11 -9.41 -3.27 -17.85
C GLY A 11 -10.31 -4.43 -17.40
N TRP A 12 -10.80 -5.30 -18.29
CA TRP A 12 -11.72 -6.39 -17.90
C TRP A 12 -11.02 -7.74 -17.63
N HIS A 13 -9.83 -7.95 -18.18
CA HIS A 13 -9.06 -9.19 -18.01
C HIS A 13 -8.10 -9.11 -16.83
N VAL A 14 -7.87 -10.22 -16.13
CA VAL A 14 -6.77 -10.30 -15.15
C VAL A 14 -5.46 -10.27 -15.94
N PRO A 15 -4.63 -9.23 -15.80
CA PRO A 15 -3.37 -9.16 -16.52
C PRO A 15 -2.43 -10.24 -15.98
N GLU A 16 -1.65 -10.84 -16.87
CA GLU A 16 -0.54 -11.68 -16.46
C GLU A 16 0.56 -10.77 -15.89
N VAL A 17 0.89 -10.97 -14.61
CA VAL A 17 1.91 -10.18 -13.91
C VAL A 17 3.17 -11.02 -13.82
N SER A 18 4.28 -10.52 -14.35
CA SER A 18 5.55 -11.24 -14.31
C SER A 18 6.13 -11.27 -12.89
N ALA A 19 6.99 -12.25 -12.61
CA ALA A 19 7.66 -12.39 -11.32
C ALA A 19 8.54 -11.16 -11.01
N GLU A 20 9.18 -10.59 -12.02
CA GLU A 20 10.01 -9.39 -11.92
C GLU A 20 9.18 -8.19 -11.47
N ARG A 21 7.97 -8.03 -12.02
CA ARG A 21 7.06 -6.94 -11.63
C ARG A 21 6.55 -7.10 -10.20
N ILE A 22 6.31 -8.33 -9.76
CA ILE A 22 5.96 -8.61 -8.35
C ILE A 22 7.13 -8.26 -7.43
N GLU A 23 8.36 -8.64 -7.79
CA GLU A 23 9.54 -8.32 -7.00
C GLU A 23 9.80 -6.82 -6.92
N ALA A 24 9.70 -6.10 -8.05
CA ALA A 24 9.79 -4.64 -8.07
C ALA A 24 8.72 -3.99 -7.17
N ALA A 25 7.48 -4.50 -7.19
CA ALA A 25 6.42 -4.03 -6.30
C ALA A 25 6.77 -4.23 -4.81
N ARG A 26 7.34 -5.38 -4.44
CA ARG A 26 7.78 -5.63 -3.06
C ARG A 26 8.87 -4.65 -2.63
N GLN A 27 9.84 -4.37 -3.50
CA GLN A 27 10.92 -3.43 -3.21
C GLN A 27 10.38 -2.00 -2.99
N HIS A 28 9.50 -1.53 -3.86
CA HIS A 28 8.86 -0.21 -3.73
C HIS A 28 8.00 -0.10 -2.47
N VAL A 29 7.25 -1.14 -2.10
CA VAL A 29 6.51 -1.17 -0.81
C VAL A 29 7.44 -0.98 0.37
N GLU A 30 8.57 -1.68 0.40
CA GLU A 30 9.54 -1.56 1.50
C GLU A 30 10.22 -0.19 1.53
N CYS A 31 10.39 0.47 0.37
CA CYS A 31 10.83 1.86 0.28
C CYS A 31 9.77 2.82 0.87
N PHE A 32 8.49 2.66 0.52
CA PHE A 32 7.43 3.52 1.05
C PHE A 32 7.22 3.34 2.56
N ARG A 33 7.26 2.11 3.06
CA ARG A 33 7.17 1.83 4.50
C ARG A 33 8.28 2.52 5.27
N ARG A 34 9.52 2.41 4.76
CA ARG A 34 10.73 2.93 5.41
C ARG A 34 11.08 4.36 5.05
N ARG A 35 10.29 5.07 4.24
CA ARG A 35 10.61 6.45 3.81
C ARG A 35 10.84 7.34 5.03
N LYS A 36 11.83 8.23 4.92
CA LYS A 36 12.04 9.27 5.91
C LYS A 36 10.83 10.20 5.89
N ARG A 37 10.34 10.59 7.06
CA ARG A 37 9.16 11.45 7.24
C ARG A 37 9.43 12.67 8.10
N ASP A 38 10.56 12.70 8.80
CA ASP A 38 11.00 13.79 9.66
C ASP A 38 12.07 14.60 8.93
N PHE A 39 11.72 15.81 8.51
CA PHE A 39 12.59 16.74 7.80
C PHE A 39 12.49 18.11 8.46
N GLU A 40 13.55 18.90 8.37
CA GLU A 40 13.55 20.28 8.88
C GLU A 40 12.59 21.19 8.09
N GLU A 41 12.42 20.89 6.80
CA GLU A 41 11.51 21.61 5.90
C GLU A 41 10.49 20.64 5.29
N ASP A 42 9.21 21.02 5.36
CA ASP A 42 8.10 20.23 4.79
C ASP A 42 8.30 19.96 3.28
N GLN A 43 8.85 20.94 2.56
CA GLN A 43 9.12 20.83 1.13
C GLN A 43 10.09 19.67 0.82
N ALA A 44 11.13 19.49 1.63
CA ALA A 44 12.08 18.39 1.46
C ALA A 44 11.41 17.02 1.68
N GLY A 45 10.48 16.94 2.63
CA GLY A 45 9.68 15.73 2.86
C GLY A 45 8.76 15.40 1.69
N PHE A 46 8.15 16.42 1.08
CA PHE A 46 7.32 16.26 -0.10
C PHE A 46 8.13 15.81 -1.31
N GLU A 47 9.27 16.46 -1.59
CA GLU A 47 10.15 16.09 -2.70
C GLU A 47 10.71 14.68 -2.56
N HIS A 48 11.08 14.27 -1.34
CA HIS A 48 11.51 12.91 -1.07
C HIS A 48 10.39 11.90 -1.37
N ALA A 49 9.17 12.13 -0.88
CA ALA A 49 8.04 11.24 -1.17
C ALA A 49 7.75 11.17 -2.68
N LEU A 50 7.76 12.31 -3.36
CA LEU A 50 7.51 12.40 -4.80
C LEU A 50 8.58 11.66 -5.61
N SER A 51 9.84 11.69 -5.17
CA SER A 51 10.92 10.95 -5.83
C SER A 51 10.69 9.43 -5.79
N LEU A 52 10.22 8.90 -4.65
CA LEU A 52 9.90 7.49 -4.49
C LEU A 52 8.68 7.09 -5.34
N ILE A 53 7.65 7.93 -5.37
CA ILE A 53 6.45 7.68 -6.17
C ILE A 53 6.79 7.65 -7.66
N ARG A 54 7.64 8.57 -8.13
CA ARG A 54 8.10 8.61 -9.53
C ARG A 54 8.87 7.34 -9.89
N ALA A 55 9.83 6.92 -9.05
CA ALA A 55 10.57 5.69 -9.28
C ALA A 55 9.63 4.46 -9.38
N ALA A 56 8.65 4.36 -8.48
CA ALA A 56 7.66 3.29 -8.54
C ALA A 56 6.76 3.38 -9.79
N ALA A 57 6.38 4.58 -10.22
CA ALA A 57 5.56 4.78 -11.40
C ALA A 57 6.31 4.41 -12.68
N ASP A 58 7.61 4.69 -12.74
CA ASP A 58 8.47 4.31 -13.88
C ASP A 58 8.58 2.78 -14.01
N ASP A 59 8.70 2.06 -12.89
CA ASP A 59 8.86 0.60 -12.89
C ASP A 59 7.52 -0.17 -12.99
N LEU A 60 6.46 0.31 -12.35
CA LEU A 60 5.20 -0.42 -12.14
C LEU A 60 4.00 0.19 -12.83
N GLY A 61 4.12 1.43 -13.31
CA GLY A 61 3.00 2.26 -13.75
C GLY A 61 2.31 2.99 -12.59
N VAL A 62 1.64 4.09 -12.95
CA VAL A 62 1.03 5.04 -12.01
C VAL A 62 0.00 4.38 -11.09
N ASP A 63 -0.85 3.49 -11.61
CA ASP A 63 -1.93 2.88 -10.83
C ASP A 63 -1.39 2.06 -9.65
N TRP A 64 -0.37 1.23 -9.90
CA TRP A 64 0.30 0.44 -8.86
C TRP A 64 1.09 1.33 -7.91
N ALA A 65 1.84 2.30 -8.43
CA ALA A 65 2.62 3.21 -7.59
C ALA A 65 1.74 3.97 -6.58
N CYS A 66 0.60 4.52 -7.04
CA CYS A 66 -0.35 5.22 -6.20
C CYS A 66 -0.98 4.30 -5.15
N ASP A 67 -1.44 3.11 -5.56
CA ASP A 67 -2.08 2.16 -4.64
C ASP A 67 -1.12 1.75 -3.51
N LEU A 68 0.09 1.33 -3.87
CA LEU A 68 1.12 0.91 -2.91
C LEU A 68 1.54 2.06 -1.97
N PHE A 69 1.68 3.28 -2.49
CA PHE A 69 2.01 4.45 -1.68
C PHE A 69 0.91 4.77 -0.66
N PHE A 70 -0.35 4.86 -1.10
CA PHE A 70 -1.45 5.20 -0.21
C PHE A 70 -1.77 4.10 0.80
N ALA A 71 -1.61 2.83 0.43
CA ALA A 71 -1.70 1.71 1.36
C ALA A 71 -0.64 1.83 2.46
N ALA A 72 0.63 2.05 2.10
CA ALA A 72 1.72 2.20 3.06
C ALA A 72 1.54 3.42 3.99
N GLU A 73 1.05 4.55 3.45
CA GLU A 73 0.73 5.73 4.26
C GLU A 73 -0.41 5.46 5.23
N ARG A 74 -1.48 4.81 4.77
CA ARG A 74 -2.62 4.44 5.62
C ARG A 74 -2.16 3.53 6.76
N ASP A 75 -1.37 2.51 6.49
CA ASP A 75 -0.81 1.62 7.52
C ASP A 75 -0.01 2.41 8.56
N TYR A 76 0.86 3.32 8.11
CA TYR A 76 1.68 4.15 8.98
C TYR A 76 0.86 5.05 9.91
N TRP A 77 -0.16 5.73 9.38
CA TRP A 77 -0.99 6.68 10.15
C TRP A 77 -2.01 5.96 11.05
N THR A 78 -2.62 4.88 10.57
CA THR A 78 -3.57 4.09 11.36
C THR A 78 -2.89 3.44 12.56
N GLY A 79 -1.64 2.97 12.42
CA GLY A 79 -0.85 2.43 13.54
C GLY A 79 -0.45 3.48 14.59
N ARG A 80 -0.54 4.77 14.28
CA ARG A 80 -0.22 5.89 15.20
C ARG A 80 -1.46 6.54 15.80
N ASN A 81 -2.63 6.36 15.19
CA ASN A 81 -3.90 6.89 15.68
C ASN A 81 -4.62 5.86 16.57
N ARG A 82 -4.93 6.22 17.83
CA ARG A 82 -5.69 5.34 18.75
C ARG A 82 -7.03 4.87 18.15
N ALA A 83 -7.69 5.71 17.35
CA ALA A 83 -8.91 5.35 16.65
C ALA A 83 -8.68 4.29 15.56
N GLY A 84 -7.58 4.39 14.81
CA GLY A 84 -7.21 3.42 13.78
C GLY A 84 -6.79 2.06 14.37
N ILE A 85 -6.06 2.08 15.48
CA ILE A 85 -5.76 0.86 16.26
C ILE A 85 -7.05 0.15 16.69
N ASN A 86 -8.05 0.90 17.17
CA ASN A 86 -9.34 0.33 17.58
C ASN A 86 -10.13 -0.26 16.40
N GLU A 87 -10.07 0.37 15.22
CA GLU A 87 -10.68 -0.16 13.99
C GLU A 87 -10.02 -1.46 13.54
N ILE A 88 -8.69 -1.52 13.54
CA ILE A 88 -7.92 -2.74 13.25
C ILE A 88 -8.27 -3.87 14.22
N ILE A 89 -8.36 -3.57 15.53
CA ILE A 89 -8.72 -4.57 16.55
C ILE A 89 -10.11 -5.15 16.27
N ARG A 90 -11.08 -4.30 15.92
CA ARG A 90 -12.45 -4.75 15.60
C ARG A 90 -12.49 -5.65 14.37
N ASP A 91 -11.84 -5.23 13.27
CA ASP A 91 -11.78 -6.00 12.03
C ASP A 91 -11.13 -7.38 12.24
N THR A 92 -10.03 -7.42 12.99
CA THR A 92 -9.33 -8.66 13.32
C THR A 92 -10.22 -9.64 14.12
N ASP A 93 -11.03 -9.12 15.04
CA ASP A 93 -11.94 -9.93 15.87
C ASP A 93 -13.13 -10.48 15.04
N THR A 94 -13.67 -9.68 14.12
CA THR A 94 -14.69 -10.13 13.16
C THR A 94 -14.18 -11.25 12.23
N ARG A 95 -12.97 -11.13 11.68
CA ARG A 95 -12.41 -12.20 10.81
C ARG A 95 -12.12 -13.50 11.58
N ARG A 96 -11.74 -13.40 12.85
CA ARG A 96 -11.47 -14.56 13.72
C ARG A 96 -12.75 -15.31 14.10
N THR A 97 -13.82 -14.58 14.38
CA THR A 97 -15.13 -15.15 14.70
C THR A 97 -15.80 -15.78 13.48
N GLU A 98 -15.59 -15.23 12.27
CA GLU A 98 -16.06 -15.85 11.02
C GLU A 98 -15.28 -17.10 10.64
N SER A 99 -13.96 -17.15 10.89
CA SER A 99 -13.12 -18.33 10.64
C SER A 99 -13.41 -19.49 11.60
N ALA A 100 -13.90 -19.21 12.82
CA ALA A 100 -14.31 -20.23 13.80
C ALA A 100 -15.73 -20.77 13.57
N ARG A 101 -16.50 -20.17 12.65
CA ARG A 101 -17.85 -20.59 12.27
C ARG A 101 -17.92 -21.45 11.00
N ARG A 102 -16.79 -21.68 10.34
CA ARG A 102 -16.62 -22.64 9.24
C ARG A 102 -16.04 -23.94 9.74
#